data_AF-A0AAJ2E9L0-F1
#
_entry.id   AF-A0AAJ2E9L0-F1
#
_cell.length_a   1.000
_cell.length_b   1.000
_cell.length_c   1.000
_cell.angle_alpha   90.00
_cell.angle_beta   90.00
_cell.angle_gamma   90.00
#
_symmetry.space_group_name_H-M   'P 1'
#
loop_
_entity.id
_entity.type
_entity.pdbx_description
1 polymer ?
#
loop_
_entity_poly.entity_id
_entity_poly.type
_entity_poly.pdbx_seq_one_letter_code
_entity_poly.pdbx_strand_id
1 'polypeptide(L)' 'MFTPEGADDAEIILRPAANGRWKVEVPTGQAVVVTVVNNEREAIALAHAIRPDAGIRFLPAVE' A
#
# COMPACT_ATOMS: atom_id res chain seq x y z
N MET A 1 10.99 27.79 -0.33
CA MET A 1 10.90 26.76 0.72
C MET A 1 9.70 25.91 0.36
N PHE A 2 9.92 24.81 -0.38
CA PHE A 2 8.85 23.86 -0.70
C PHE A 2 8.78 22.91 0.49
N THR A 3 7.76 23.06 1.32
CA THR A 3 7.41 21.98 2.23
C THR A 3 6.65 20.95 1.40
N PRO A 4 7.14 19.70 1.25
CA PRO A 4 6.29 18.62 0.77
C PRO A 4 5.36 18.20 1.91
N GLU A 5 4.54 19.14 2.41
CA GLU A 5 3.66 19.02 3.58
C GLU A 5 2.40 18.17 3.27
N GLY A 6 2.52 17.14 2.42
CA GLY A 6 1.40 16.27 2.09
C GLY A 6 1.67 15.16 1.07
N ALA A 7 2.92 14.94 0.66
CA ALA A 7 3.27 13.82 -0.22
C ALA A 7 3.74 12.56 0.55
N ASP A 8 4.03 12.71 1.85
CA ASP A 8 4.58 11.63 2.68
C ASP A 8 3.50 10.87 3.47
N ASP A 9 2.37 11.51 3.81
CA ASP A 9 1.22 10.92 4.52
C ASP A 9 0.34 9.99 3.65
N ALA A 10 0.82 9.60 2.48
CA ALA A 10 0.03 8.77 1.58
C ALA A 10 -0.02 7.33 2.11
N GLU A 11 -1.18 6.95 2.64
CA GLU A 11 -1.46 5.62 3.23
C GLU A 11 -1.21 4.50 2.21
N ILE A 12 -0.62 3.38 2.67
CA ILE A 12 -0.50 2.18 1.86
C ILE A 12 -1.84 1.44 1.90
N ILE A 13 -2.39 1.17 0.72
CA ILE A 13 -3.66 0.47 0.59
C ILE A 13 -3.40 -1.03 0.38
N LEU A 14 -4.02 -1.86 1.22
CA LEU A 14 -4.03 -3.30 1.10
C LEU A 14 -5.42 -3.76 0.64
N ARG A 15 -5.48 -4.47 -0.48
CA ARG A 15 -6.72 -5.00 -1.05
C ARG A 15 -6.62 -6.50 -1.31
N PRO A 16 -7.62 -7.31 -0.94
CA PRO A 16 -7.70 -8.68 -1.41
C PRO A 16 -7.83 -8.71 -2.93
N ALA A 17 -7.18 -9.67 -3.57
CA ALA A 17 -7.21 -9.93 -4.99
C ALA A 17 -7.73 -11.36 -5.25
N ALA A 18 -8.03 -11.64 -6.52
CA ALA A 18 -8.46 -12.97 -6.93
C ALA A 18 -7.45 -14.06 -6.51
N ASN A 19 -7.95 -15.27 -6.28
CA ASN A 19 -7.17 -16.46 -5.92
C ASN A 19 -6.43 -16.35 -4.57
N GLY A 20 -7.01 -15.64 -3.60
CA GLY A 20 -6.45 -15.51 -2.25
C GLY A 20 -5.23 -14.59 -2.14
N ARG A 21 -4.88 -13.89 -3.22
CA ARG A 21 -3.75 -12.96 -3.27
C ARG A 21 -4.12 -11.62 -2.66
N TRP A 22 -3.12 -10.77 -2.45
CA TRP A 22 -3.27 -9.43 -1.93
C TRP A 22 -2.55 -8.41 -2.80
N LYS A 23 -3.20 -7.28 -3.07
CA LYS A 23 -2.65 -6.11 -3.73
C LYS A 23 -2.19 -5.12 -2.67
N VAL A 24 -0.95 -4.67 -2.82
CA VAL A 24 -0.32 -3.62 -2.04
C VAL A 24 -0.16 -2.43 -2.96
N GLU A 25 -0.88 -1.36 -2.68
CA GLU A 25 -0.83 -0.12 -3.44
C GLU A 25 -0.10 0.92 -2.63
N VAL A 26 1.10 1.24 -3.09
CA VAL A 26 1.99 2.22 -2.47
C VAL A 26 1.93 3.49 -3.29
N PRO A 27 1.29 4.55 -2.80
CA PRO A 27 1.40 5.87 -3.39
C PRO A 27 2.84 6.37 -3.24
N THR A 28 3.53 6.48 -4.36
CA THR A 28 4.77 7.27 -4.48
C THR A 28 4.37 8.67 -4.94
N GLY A 29 5.11 9.72 -4.54
CA GLY A 29 4.71 11.11 -4.75
C GLY A 29 4.33 11.53 -6.19
N GLN A 30 4.59 10.70 -7.20
CA GLN A 30 4.18 10.93 -8.59
C GLN A 30 3.33 9.80 -9.21
N ALA A 31 3.20 8.64 -8.57
CA ALA A 31 2.51 7.46 -9.12
C ALA A 31 2.12 6.45 -8.03
N VAL A 32 1.15 5.57 -8.29
CA VAL A 32 0.84 4.44 -7.39
C VAL A 32 1.53 3.18 -7.90
N VAL A 33 2.36 2.56 -7.07
CA VAL A 33 2.99 1.27 -7.34
C VAL A 33 2.08 0.17 -6.78
N VAL A 34 1.67 -0.78 -7.64
CA VAL A 34 0.81 -1.89 -7.24
C VAL A 34 1.60 -3.20 -7.28
N THR A 35 1.72 -3.86 -6.12
CA THR A 35 2.38 -5.16 -5.99
C THR A 35 1.39 -6.23 -5.58
N VAL A 36 1.42 -7.40 -6.21
CA VAL A 36 0.58 -8.54 -5.83
C VAL A 36 1.40 -9.56 -5.08
N VAL A 37 0.97 -9.91 -3.87
CA VAL A 37 1.58 -10.92 -3.00
C VAL A 37 0.61 -12.07 -2.76
N ASN A 38 1.11 -13.19 -2.24
CA ASN A 38 0.30 -14.40 -2.09
C ASN A 38 -0.62 -14.36 -0.87
N ASN A 39 -0.25 -13.60 0.18
CA ASN A 39 -0.96 -13.60 1.45
C ASN A 39 -0.98 -12.22 2.11
N GLU A 40 -1.94 -11.99 3.02
CA GLU A 40 -2.08 -10.74 3.78
C GLU A 40 -0.82 -10.39 4.57
N ARG A 41 -0.20 -11.37 5.24
CA ARG A 41 1.02 -11.15 6.03
C ARG A 41 2.19 -10.64 5.19
N GLU A 42 2.38 -11.19 3.99
CA GLU A 42 3.39 -10.67 3.05
C GLU A 42 3.05 -9.25 2.62
N ALA A 43 1.77 -8.94 2.50
CA ALA A 43 1.28 -7.63 2.07
C ALA A 43 1.61 -6.56 3.13
N ILE A 44 1.33 -6.88 4.40
CA ILE A 44 1.66 -6.02 5.55
C ILE A 44 3.18 -5.88 5.71
N ALA A 45 3.92 -6.99 5.62
CA ALA A 45 5.38 -6.96 5.72
C ALA A 45 6.00 -6.11 4.61
N LEU A 46 5.50 -6.24 3.38
CA LEU A 46 5.95 -5.42 2.24
C LEU A 46 5.60 -3.95 2.44
N ALA A 47 4.38 -3.64 2.90
CA ALA A 47 3.96 -2.28 3.19
C ALA A 47 4.90 -1.62 4.21
N HIS A 48 5.16 -2.31 5.32
CA HIS A 48 6.04 -1.82 6.39
C HIS A 48 7.51 -1.73 5.95
N ALA A 49 7.97 -2.63 5.07
CA ALA A 49 9.32 -2.58 4.51
C ALA A 49 9.50 -1.39 3.54
N ILE A 50 8.45 -1.02 2.79
CA ILE A 50 8.50 0.08 1.82
C ILE A 50 8.37 1.44 2.51
N ARG A 51 7.38 1.60 3.39
CA ARG A 51 7.24 2.79 4.25
C ARG A 51 6.87 2.35 5.68
N PRO A 52 7.83 2.27 6.59
CA PRO A 52 7.55 1.88 7.98
C PRO A 52 6.71 2.91 8.72
N ASP A 53 6.74 4.18 8.29
CA ASP A 53 6.02 5.29 8.89
C ASP A 53 4.62 5.53 8.26
N ALA A 54 4.29 4.85 7.15
CA ALA A 54 3.01 5.04 6.49
C ALA A 54 1.88 4.28 7.19
N GLY A 55 0.72 4.91 7.32
CA GLY A 55 -0.51 4.25 7.72
C GLY A 55 -0.90 3.16 6.72
N ILE A 56 -1.33 2.00 7.22
CA ILE A 56 -1.82 0.90 6.40
C ILE A 56 -3.35 0.90 6.44
N ARG A 57 -3.98 0.97 5.27
CA ARG A 57 -5.43 0.95 5.11
C ARG A 57 -5.88 -0.30 4.37
N PHE A 58 -6.71 -1.10 5.02
CA PHE A 58 -7.36 -2.25 4.41
C PHE A 58 -8.63 -1.82 3.70
N LEU A 59 -8.72 -2.10 2.41
CA LEU A 59 -9.94 -1.92 1.63
C LEU A 59 -10.50 -3.30 1.22
N PRO A 60 -11.84 -3.45 1.15
CA PRO A 60 -12.45 -4.68 0.67
C PRO A 60 -12.06 -4.96 -0.78
N ALA A 61 -12.18 -6.23 -1.19
CA ALA A 61 -12.06 -6.59 -2.59
C ALA A 61 -13.18 -5.87 -3.37
N VAL A 62 -12.85 -5.25 -4.50
CA VAL A 62 -13.88 -4.81 -5.43
C VAL A 62 -14.32 -6.07 -6.19
N GLU A 63 -15.59 -6.45 -5.99
CA GLU A 63 -16.28 -7.54 -6.71
C GLU A 63 -16.37 -7.24 -8.21
#